data_AF-A0A3E2YS64-F1
#
_entry.id   AF-A0A3E2YS64-F1
#
_cell.length_a   1.000
_cell.length_b   1.000
_cell.length_c   1.000
_cell.angle_alpha   90.00
_cell.angle_beta   90.00
_cell.angle_gamma   90.00
#
_symmetry.space_group_name_H-M   'P 1'
#
loop_
_entity.id
_entity.type
_entity.pdbx_description
1 polymer ?
#
loop_
_entity_poly.entity_id
_entity_poly.type
_entity_poly.pdbx_seq_one_letter_code
_entity_poly.pdbx_strand_id
1 'polypeptide(L)'
;MVAMADRVMFVQLKTGHGTDKGPAWISRVRFSKSWQTAYWHGKRLRRDRGISDANFYDVETGEEYWLSGPHRDRADTRYSGIRPQIDDDVRPAYEAFLRGDSLPGREHG
;
A
#
# COMPACT_ATOMS: atom_id res chain seq x y z
N MET A 1 5.54 16.10 -19.13
CA MET A 1 5.66 15.68 -17.71
C MET A 1 5.47 14.18 -17.65
N VAL A 2 6.49 13.42 -17.25
CA VAL A 2 6.40 11.94 -17.21
C VAL A 2 5.49 11.56 -16.03
N ALA A 3 4.40 10.85 -16.31
CA ALA A 3 3.41 10.44 -15.33
C ALA A 3 4.08 9.76 -14.11
N MET A 4 3.74 10.22 -12.92
CA MET A 4 4.03 9.48 -11.68
C MET A 4 3.20 8.19 -11.71
N ALA A 5 3.76 7.07 -11.23
CA ALA A 5 3.06 5.80 -11.25
C ALA A 5 2.08 5.73 -10.06
N ASP A 6 0.81 5.99 -10.33
CA ASP A 6 -0.28 5.72 -9.40
C ASP A 6 -0.59 4.21 -9.41
N ARG A 7 -0.65 3.61 -8.23
CA ARG A 7 -0.97 2.19 -8.07
C ARG A 7 -2.01 1.98 -6.98
N VAL A 8 -2.89 1.01 -7.21
CA VAL A 8 -3.71 0.44 -6.13
C VAL A 8 -2.81 -0.45 -5.27
N MET A 9 -2.71 -0.15 -3.99
CA MET A 9 -1.81 -0.79 -3.05
C MET A 9 -2.53 -1.15 -1.76
N PHE A 10 -2.08 -2.21 -1.11
CA PHE A 10 -2.29 -2.43 0.31
C PHE A 10 -1.30 -1.57 1.10
N VAL A 11 -1.79 -0.87 2.12
CA VAL A 11 -1.02 -0.02 3.03
C VAL A 11 -1.40 -0.40 4.45
N GLN A 12 -0.44 -0.67 5.32
CA GLN A 12 -0.68 -0.96 6.74
C GLN A 12 0.23 -0.13 7.63
N LEU A 13 -0.33 0.47 8.67
CA LEU A 13 0.44 1.10 9.74
C LEU A 13 1.03 0.01 10.65
N LYS A 14 2.34 0.06 10.87
CA LYS A 14 3.09 -0.93 11.65
C LYS A 14 3.54 -0.40 13.01
N THR A 15 3.84 0.90 13.11
CA THR A 15 4.20 1.53 14.38
C THR A 15 3.15 1.28 15.45
N GLY A 16 3.57 0.79 16.62
CA GLY A 16 2.68 0.50 17.74
C GLY A 16 1.80 -0.74 17.56
N HIS A 17 1.94 -1.46 16.44
CA HIS A 17 1.06 -2.57 16.07
C HIS A 17 1.84 -3.83 15.66
N GLY A 18 2.34 -4.55 16.66
CA GLY A 18 2.92 -5.89 16.42
C GLY A 18 1.89 -6.88 15.86
N THR A 19 2.38 -7.93 15.19
CA THR A 19 1.56 -9.04 14.65
C THR A 19 0.51 -8.63 13.60
N ASP A 20 0.79 -7.62 12.78
CA ASP A 20 -0.07 -7.15 11.67
C ASP A 20 -1.49 -6.74 12.07
N LYS A 21 -1.68 -6.18 13.26
CA LYS A 21 -3.00 -5.74 13.76
C LYS A 21 -3.25 -4.25 13.59
N GLY A 22 -2.35 -3.53 12.94
CA GLY A 22 -2.49 -2.10 12.72
C GLY A 22 -3.55 -1.79 11.66
N PRO A 23 -4.12 -0.58 11.68
CA PRO A 23 -5.02 -0.11 10.62
C PRO A 23 -4.43 -0.32 9.23
N ALA A 24 -5.27 -0.70 8.27
CA ALA A 24 -4.85 -1.01 6.91
C ALA A 24 -5.85 -0.50 5.87
N TRP A 25 -5.35 -0.30 4.65
CA TRP A 25 -6.08 0.30 3.54
C TRP A 25 -5.77 -0.37 2.21
N ILE A 26 -6.76 -0.42 1.32
CA ILE A 26 -6.58 -0.53 -0.11
C ILE A 26 -6.77 0.87 -0.68
N SER A 27 -5.69 1.44 -1.21
CA SER A 27 -5.64 2.86 -1.55
C SER A 27 -4.83 3.12 -2.81
N ARG A 28 -5.06 4.30 -3.41
CA ARG A 28 -4.20 4.83 -4.46
C ARG A 28 -2.93 5.40 -3.83
N VAL A 29 -1.79 4.86 -4.25
CA VAL A 29 -0.48 5.34 -3.85
C VAL A 29 0.28 5.82 -5.07
N ARG A 30 0.74 7.07 -5.02
CA ARG A 30 1.58 7.64 -6.08
C ARG A 30 3.04 7.46 -5.74
N PHE A 31 3.80 6.82 -6.62
CA PHE A 31 5.24 6.65 -6.43
C PHE A 31 6.06 7.65 -7.25
N SER A 32 7.23 8.03 -6.72
CA SER A 32 8.28 8.66 -7.51
C SER A 32 8.82 7.68 -8.56
N LYS A 33 9.44 8.20 -9.62
CA LYS A 33 10.00 7.36 -10.71
C LYS A 33 10.98 6.29 -10.23
N SER A 34 11.73 6.58 -9.16
CA SER A 34 12.71 5.67 -8.57
C SER A 34 12.12 4.70 -7.55
N TRP A 35 10.80 4.78 -7.29
CA TRP A 35 10.09 3.98 -6.29
C TRP A 35 10.59 4.16 -4.86
N GLN A 36 11.41 5.19 -4.60
CA GLN A 36 11.97 5.46 -3.27
C GLN A 36 11.05 6.34 -2.41
N THR A 37 10.04 6.95 -3.01
CA THR A 37 9.09 7.82 -2.30
C THR A 37 7.68 7.47 -2.74
N ALA A 38 6.79 7.33 -1.77
CA ALA A 38 5.36 7.19 -1.97
C ALA A 38 4.63 8.42 -1.40
N TYR A 39 3.58 8.84 -2.08
CA TYR A 39 2.66 9.89 -1.61
C TYR A 39 1.29 9.25 -1.42
N TRP A 40 0.76 9.34 -0.22
CA TRP A 40 -0.47 8.64 0.19
C TRP A 40 -1.12 9.37 1.35
N HIS A 41 -2.43 9.68 1.27
CA HIS A 41 -3.20 10.42 2.28
C HIS A 41 -2.49 11.67 2.85
N GLY A 42 -1.89 12.48 1.97
CA GLY A 42 -1.14 13.67 2.37
C GLY A 42 0.24 13.39 2.98
N LYS A 43 0.58 12.13 3.28
CA LYS A 43 1.88 11.70 3.80
C LYS A 43 2.90 11.52 2.69
N ARG A 44 4.16 11.77 3.02
CA ARG A 44 5.32 11.47 2.18
C ARG A 44 6.12 10.35 2.82
N LEU A 45 6.00 9.16 2.25
CA LEU A 45 6.65 7.97 2.78
C LEU A 45 7.97 7.72 2.03
N ARG A 46 9.06 7.51 2.77
CA ARG A 46 10.37 7.13 2.22
C ARG A 46 10.58 5.63 2.37
N ARG A 47 11.04 4.98 1.31
CA ARG A 47 11.38 3.56 1.33
C ARG A 47 12.58 3.33 2.24
N ASP A 48 12.52 2.28 3.04
CA ASP A 48 13.63 1.80 3.85
C ASP A 48 13.74 0.29 3.74
N ARG A 49 14.96 -0.22 3.55
CA ARG A 49 15.26 -1.65 3.48
C ARG A 49 15.87 -2.19 4.77
N GLY A 50 16.15 -1.33 5.74
CA GLY A 50 16.74 -1.67 7.04
C GLY A 50 15.72 -1.91 8.17
N ILE A 51 14.45 -1.58 7.96
CA ILE A 51 13.37 -1.83 8.93
C ILE A 51 12.81 -3.25 8.75
N SER A 52 12.63 -3.99 9.85
CA SER A 52 12.41 -5.44 9.83
C SER A 52 10.96 -5.87 9.64
N ASP A 53 10.01 -5.04 10.05
CA ASP A 53 8.57 -5.33 9.99
C ASP A 53 7.80 -4.28 9.16
N ALA A 54 8.50 -3.50 8.33
CA ALA A 54 7.93 -2.46 7.48
C ALA A 54 8.78 -2.30 6.22
N ASN A 55 8.40 -1.42 5.30
CA ASN A 55 9.22 -1.12 4.12
C ASN A 55 9.21 0.35 3.69
N PHE A 56 8.38 1.17 4.34
CA PHE A 56 8.39 2.62 4.23
C PHE A 56 8.21 3.25 5.62
N TYR A 57 8.56 4.51 5.76
CA TYR A 57 8.17 5.33 6.90
C TYR A 57 7.76 6.73 6.46
N ASP A 58 6.88 7.37 7.23
CA ASP A 58 6.51 8.77 7.06
C ASP A 58 7.66 9.67 7.50
N VAL A 59 8.14 10.52 6.59
CA VAL A 59 9.30 11.39 6.86
C VAL A 59 9.02 12.47 7.90
N GLU A 60 7.75 12.76 8.20
CA GLU A 60 7.36 13.76 9.19
C GLU A 60 7.21 13.18 10.59
N THR A 61 6.58 12.00 10.70
CA THR A 61 6.25 11.39 12.00
C THR A 61 7.17 10.25 12.42
N GLY A 62 7.90 9.65 11.47
CA GLY A 62 8.67 8.43 11.70
C GLY A 62 7.81 7.17 11.81
N GLU A 63 6.50 7.27 11.60
CA GLU A 63 5.62 6.09 11.58
C GLU A 63 6.00 5.16 10.43
N GLU A 64 6.08 3.88 10.72
CA GLU A 64 6.46 2.82 9.80
C GLU A 64 5.23 2.18 9.18
N TYR A 65 5.34 1.91 7.88
CA TYR A 65 4.27 1.36 7.06
C TYR A 65 4.76 0.18 6.22
N TRP A 66 3.85 -0.76 6.02
CA TRP A 66 4.00 -1.81 5.02
C TRP A 66 3.18 -1.48 3.78
N LEU A 67 3.83 -1.40 2.63
CA LEU A 67 3.20 -1.20 1.33
C LEU A 67 3.45 -2.41 0.42
N SER A 68 2.38 -2.97 -0.14
CA SER A 68 2.44 -4.06 -1.13
C SER A 68 1.34 -3.94 -2.17
N GLY A 69 1.41 -4.71 -3.26
CA GLY A 69 0.22 -4.91 -4.09
C GLY A 69 -0.82 -5.67 -3.27
N PRO A 70 -2.12 -5.40 -3.44
CA PRO A 70 -3.14 -6.13 -2.70
C PRO A 70 -3.24 -7.57 -3.22
N HIS A 71 -3.60 -8.48 -2.34
CA HIS A 71 -3.76 -9.89 -2.66
C HIS A 71 -5.18 -10.17 -3.17
N ARG A 72 -5.29 -11.03 -4.21
CA ARG A 72 -6.58 -11.38 -4.80
C ARG A 72 -7.43 -12.24 -3.85
N ASP A 73 -6.79 -13.06 -3.02
CA ASP A 73 -7.44 -13.85 -1.96
C ASP A 73 -7.74 -13.05 -0.69
N ARG A 74 -7.34 -11.76 -0.65
CA ARG A 74 -7.49 -10.85 0.50
C ARG A 74 -6.72 -11.28 1.75
N ALA A 75 -5.69 -12.10 1.60
CA ALA A 75 -4.76 -12.50 2.67
C ALA A 75 -3.53 -11.57 2.69
N ASP A 76 -3.74 -10.27 2.83
CA ASP A 76 -2.69 -9.25 2.74
C ASP A 76 -1.74 -9.23 3.98
N THR A 77 -2.23 -9.67 5.14
CA THR A 77 -1.46 -9.72 6.39
C THR A 77 -0.87 -11.10 6.66
N ARG A 78 0.30 -11.15 7.30
CA ARG A 78 1.04 -12.39 7.58
C ARG A 78 0.55 -13.09 8.83
N TYR A 79 0.25 -12.34 9.90
CA TYR A 79 -0.09 -12.89 11.21
C TYR A 79 -1.51 -12.58 11.70
N SER A 80 -2.28 -11.85 10.90
CA SER A 80 -3.65 -11.47 11.23
C SER A 80 -4.58 -11.71 10.05
N GLY A 81 -5.87 -11.41 10.24
CA GLY A 81 -6.89 -11.44 9.19
C GLY A 81 -7.65 -10.13 9.12
N ILE A 82 -7.02 -9.01 9.47
CA ILE A 82 -7.68 -7.70 9.43
C ILE A 82 -8.19 -7.41 8.02
N ARG A 83 -9.29 -6.67 7.94
CA ARG A 83 -9.84 -6.22 6.66
C ARG A 83 -9.46 -4.76 6.45
N PRO A 84 -8.74 -4.44 5.37
CA PRO A 84 -8.40 -3.06 5.10
C PRO A 84 -9.65 -2.26 4.78
N GLN A 85 -9.65 -0.97 5.15
CA GLN A 85 -10.57 0.00 4.58
C GLN A 85 -10.26 0.15 3.09
N ILE A 86 -11.29 0.27 2.24
CA ILE A 86 -11.09 0.47 0.80
C ILE A 86 -11.46 1.92 0.49
N ASP A 87 -10.54 2.66 -0.10
CA ASP A 87 -10.82 4.02 -0.56
C ASP A 87 -11.77 3.99 -1.76
N ASP A 88 -12.71 4.93 -1.78
CA ASP A 88 -13.80 4.90 -2.76
C ASP A 88 -13.34 5.09 -4.20
N ASP A 89 -12.25 5.83 -4.43
CA ASP A 89 -11.71 6.07 -5.78
C ASP A 89 -11.04 4.82 -6.39
N VAL A 90 -10.61 3.86 -5.57
CA VAL A 90 -10.00 2.61 -6.04
C VAL A 90 -10.94 1.40 -5.94
N ARG A 91 -12.07 1.52 -5.23
CA ARG A 91 -13.03 0.44 -5.01
C ARG A 91 -13.43 -0.29 -6.30
N PRO A 92 -13.82 0.38 -7.41
CA PRO A 92 -14.21 -0.33 -8.63
C PRO A 92 -13.08 -1.17 -9.22
N ALA A 93 -11.86 -0.63 -9.25
CA ALA A 93 -10.68 -1.31 -9.77
C ALA A 93 -10.27 -2.50 -8.89
N TYR A 94 -10.34 -2.34 -7.56
CA TYR A 94 -10.05 -3.42 -6.64
C TYR A 94 -11.09 -4.55 -6.73
N GLU A 95 -12.37 -4.23 -6.82
CA GLU A 95 -13.43 -5.23 -7.01
C GLU A 95 -13.29 -6.00 -8.34
N ALA A 96 -12.89 -5.33 -9.41
CA ALA A 96 -12.55 -5.97 -10.69
C ALA A 96 -11.36 -6.93 -10.54
N PHE A 97 -10.29 -6.48 -9.87
CA PHE A 97 -9.13 -7.31 -9.58
C PHE A 97 -9.47 -8.58 -8.78
N LEU A 98 -10.39 -8.47 -7.82
CA LEU A 98 -10.89 -9.60 -7.04
C LEU A 98 -11.68 -10.61 -7.88
N ARG A 99 -12.21 -10.20 -9.04
CA ARG A 99 -12.90 -11.09 -10.00
C ARG A 99 -11.96 -11.71 -11.05
N GLY A 100 -10.69 -11.34 -11.05
CA GLY A 100 -9.68 -11.90 -11.95
C GLY A 100 -9.01 -10.88 -12.87
N ASP A 101 -9.49 -9.64 -12.92
CA ASP A 101 -8.90 -8.60 -13.77
C ASP A 101 -7.52 -8.17 -13.24
N SER A 102 -6.79 -7.43 -14.08
CA SER A 102 -5.53 -6.78 -13.72
C SER A 102 -5.77 -5.42 -13.06
N LEU A 103 -4.93 -5.06 -12.09
CA LEU A 103 -4.92 -3.71 -11.53
C LEU A 103 -4.33 -2.70 -12.53
N PRO A 104 -4.84 -1.45 -12.58
CA PRO A 104 -4.25 -0.40 -13.40
C PRO A 104 -2.77 -0.16 -13.10
N GLY A 105 -1.94 0.04 -14.12
CA GLY A 105 -0.50 0.27 -13.97
C GLY A 105 0.30 -0.99 -13.59
N ARG A 106 -0.35 -2.16 -13.67
CA ARG A 106 0.26 -3.49 -13.56
C ARG A 106 0.00 -4.36 -14.80
N GLU A 107 -0.50 -3.80 -15.90
CA GLU A 107 -0.78 -4.54 -17.14
C GLU A 107 0.44 -5.26 -17.78
N HIS A 108 1.66 -4.94 -17.37
CA HIS A 108 2.90 -5.57 -17.87
C HIS A 108 3.80 -6.16 -16.77
N GLY A 109 3.27 -6.35 -15.56
CA GLY A 109 4.00 -6.83 -14.39
C GLY A 109 3.83 -8.32 -14.12
#